data_AF-A0A2D4PAR3-F1
#
_entry.id   AF-A0A2D4PAR3-F1
#
_cell.length_a   1.000
_cell.length_b   1.000
_cell.length_c   1.000
_cell.angle_alpha   90.00
_cell.angle_beta   90.00
_cell.angle_gamma   90.00
#
_symmetry.space_group_name_H-M   'P 1'
#
loop_
_entity.id
_entity.type
_entity.pdbx_description
1 polymer ?
#
loop_
_entity_poly.entity_id
_entity_poly.type
_entity_poly.pdbx_seq_one_letter_code
_entity_poly.pdbx_strand_id
1 'polypeptide(L)'
;EEHFCSTIQDKIASIYETPGFFLSLQPIPGAIEAMHEMIEMPNTEVFICTSPIRKYEYCVSEKYIWVAQHLGPKFVERLILTRDKTVVSADLLIDDKDTIKGVEPNPSWEHILFSCCHNKHLKLQPPRRRLESWTDDWKVILESKRSK
;
A
#
# COMPACT_ATOMS: atom_id res chain seq x y z
N GLU A 1 -32.86 -16.20 24.03
CA GLU A 1 -31.67 -17.06 23.86
C GLU A 1 -30.95 -16.66 22.59
N GLU A 2 -29.63 -16.68 22.64
CA GLU A 2 -28.73 -15.76 21.96
C GLU A 2 -28.73 -15.79 20.43
N HIS A 3 -28.64 -14.57 19.87
CA HIS A 3 -28.22 -14.30 18.51
C HIS A 3 -26.84 -14.88 18.22
N PHE A 4 -26.74 -15.82 17.28
CA PHE A 4 -25.47 -16.10 16.61
C PHE A 4 -25.67 -16.54 15.16
N CYS A 5 -25.76 -15.57 14.26
CA CYS A 5 -25.48 -15.79 12.85
C CYS A 5 -24.37 -14.81 12.45
N SER A 6 -23.12 -15.13 12.76
CA SER A 6 -21.97 -14.41 12.21
C SER A 6 -21.95 -14.60 10.71
N THR A 7 -22.01 -13.52 9.94
CA THR A 7 -21.92 -13.58 8.47
C THR A 7 -20.54 -14.10 8.04
N ILE A 8 -20.39 -14.58 6.79
CA ILE A 8 -19.06 -14.93 6.24
C ILE A 8 -18.09 -13.74 6.36
N GLN A 9 -18.59 -12.52 6.22
CA GLN A 9 -17.79 -11.31 6.37
C GLN A 9 -17.25 -11.15 7.78
N ASP A 10 -18.05 -11.40 8.81
CA ASP A 10 -17.60 -11.33 10.21
C ASP A 10 -16.54 -12.39 10.51
N LYS A 11 -16.71 -13.59 9.95
CA LYS A 11 -15.70 -14.66 10.07
C LYS A 11 -14.38 -14.26 9.41
N ILE A 12 -14.42 -13.73 8.18
CA ILE A 12 -13.21 -13.25 7.50
C ILE A 12 -12.58 -12.08 8.27
N ALA A 13 -13.39 -11.16 8.79
CA ALA A 13 -12.91 -10.04 9.59
C ALA A 13 -12.16 -10.50 10.84
N SER A 14 -12.70 -11.50 11.55
CA SER A 14 -12.06 -12.04 12.75
C SER A 14 -10.64 -12.57 12.50
N ILE A 15 -10.33 -13.03 11.28
CA ILE A 15 -9.00 -13.51 10.92
C ILE A 15 -7.99 -12.35 10.92
N TYR A 16 -8.27 -11.27 10.18
CA TYR A 16 -7.33 -10.16 10.08
C TYR A 16 -7.35 -9.20 11.29
N GLU A 17 -8.30 -9.39 12.20
CA GLU A 17 -8.37 -8.69 13.49
C GLU A 17 -7.62 -9.43 14.61
N THR A 18 -7.05 -10.62 14.34
CA THR A 18 -6.30 -11.41 15.33
C THR A 18 -4.88 -10.86 15.54
N PRO A 19 -4.35 -10.87 16.77
CA PRO A 19 -2.94 -10.54 17.03
C PRO A 19 -1.97 -11.34 16.16
N GLY A 20 -0.96 -10.66 15.64
CA GLY A 20 0.08 -11.21 14.80
C GLY A 20 -0.30 -11.35 13.32
N PHE A 21 -1.55 -11.08 12.94
CA PHE A 21 -1.97 -11.21 11.53
C PHE A 21 -1.12 -10.33 10.62
N PHE A 22 -1.02 -9.02 10.90
CA PHE A 22 -0.26 -8.11 10.05
C PHE A 22 1.23 -8.34 10.15
N LEU A 23 1.73 -8.69 11.34
CA LEU A 23 3.13 -9.00 11.56
C LEU A 23 3.59 -10.25 10.80
N SER A 24 2.72 -11.24 10.60
CA SER A 24 3.05 -12.51 9.95
C SER A 24 3.07 -12.48 8.42
N LEU A 25 2.59 -11.38 7.81
CA LEU A 25 2.50 -11.25 6.36
C LEU A 25 3.87 -11.38 5.71
N GLN A 26 3.97 -12.17 4.65
CA GLN A 26 5.21 -12.28 3.89
C GLN A 26 5.34 -11.11 2.91
N PRO A 27 6.55 -10.56 2.71
CA PRO A 27 6.78 -9.57 1.67
C PRO A 27 6.38 -10.08 0.29
N ILE A 28 5.86 -9.18 -0.55
CA ILE A 28 5.65 -9.46 -1.97
C ILE A 28 7.03 -9.66 -2.64
N PRO A 29 7.21 -10.66 -3.51
CA PRO A 29 8.48 -10.87 -4.20
C PRO A 29 9.00 -9.60 -4.89
N GLY A 30 10.28 -9.27 -4.66
CA GLY A 30 10.94 -8.08 -5.21
C GLY A 30 10.61 -6.76 -4.50
N ALA A 31 9.63 -6.72 -3.58
CA ALA A 31 9.20 -5.47 -2.96
C ALA A 31 10.27 -4.87 -2.03
N ILE A 32 10.97 -5.71 -1.27
CA ILE A 32 11.99 -5.25 -0.32
C ILE A 32 13.17 -4.65 -1.08
N GLU A 33 13.64 -5.34 -2.10
CA GLU A 33 14.73 -4.90 -2.98
C GLU A 33 14.36 -3.60 -3.71
N ALA A 34 13.15 -3.53 -4.30
CA ALA A 34 12.69 -2.34 -5.00
C ALA A 34 12.59 -1.11 -4.08
N MET A 35 12.10 -1.28 -2.83
CA MET A 35 12.04 -0.18 -1.87
C MET A 35 13.44 0.33 -1.51
N HIS A 36 14.39 -0.58 -1.24
CA HIS A 36 15.77 -0.21 -0.94
C HIS A 36 16.48 0.43 -2.13
N GLU A 37 16.22 -0.01 -3.36
CA GLU A 37 16.76 0.67 -4.54
C GLU A 37 16.15 2.07 -4.70
N MET A 38 14.83 2.20 -4.54
CA MET A 38 14.10 3.46 -4.75
C MET A 38 14.54 4.56 -3.79
N ILE A 39 14.80 4.23 -2.53
CA ILE A 39 15.20 5.22 -1.52
C ILE A 39 16.66 5.71 -1.69
N GLU A 40 17.48 4.95 -2.43
CA GLU A 40 18.86 5.34 -2.76
C GLU A 40 18.96 6.04 -4.13
N MET A 41 17.86 6.11 -4.89
CA MET A 41 17.83 6.84 -6.15
C MET A 41 17.97 8.36 -5.92
N PRO A 42 18.75 9.07 -6.74
CA PRO A 42 18.90 10.52 -6.60
C PRO A 42 17.56 11.21 -6.82
N ASN A 43 17.32 12.30 -6.08
CA ASN A 43 16.10 13.12 -6.20
C ASN A 43 14.82 12.27 -6.12
N THR A 44 14.77 11.30 -5.19
CA THR A 44 13.64 10.38 -5.03
C THR A 44 13.32 10.26 -3.54
N GLU A 45 12.11 10.66 -3.15
CA GLU A 45 11.62 10.49 -1.78
C GLU A 45 10.58 9.38 -1.74
N VAL A 46 10.74 8.46 -0.78
CA VAL A 46 9.88 7.27 -0.64
C VAL A 46 9.18 7.31 0.70
N PHE A 47 7.87 7.07 0.69
CA PHE A 47 7.03 6.94 1.88
C PHE A 47 6.14 5.72 1.78
N ILE A 48 5.92 5.02 2.89
CA ILE A 48 4.96 3.93 2.99
C ILE A 48 3.63 4.53 3.46
N CYS A 49 2.71 4.77 2.52
CA CYS A 49 1.37 5.28 2.82
C CYS A 49 0.38 4.12 2.96
N THR A 50 -0.06 3.80 4.17
CA THR A 50 -0.92 2.63 4.45
C THR A 50 -2.11 2.99 5.33
N SER A 51 -3.22 2.26 5.18
CA SER A 51 -4.45 2.51 5.93
C SER A 51 -4.63 1.48 7.05
N PRO A 52 -4.83 1.90 8.31
CA PRO A 52 -5.17 0.98 9.37
C PRO A 52 -6.60 0.43 9.18
N ILE A 53 -6.90 -0.78 9.64
CA ILE A 53 -8.28 -1.24 9.76
C ILE A 53 -9.01 -0.52 10.91
N ARG A 54 -10.34 -0.62 10.98
CA ARG A 54 -11.13 0.07 12.03
C ARG A 54 -10.83 -0.47 13.43
N LYS A 55 -10.73 -1.79 13.58
CA LYS A 55 -10.26 -2.42 14.83
C LYS A 55 -8.73 -2.40 14.86
N TYR A 56 -8.19 -1.24 15.21
CA TYR A 56 -6.79 -0.89 14.99
C TYR A 56 -5.79 -1.55 15.96
N GLU A 57 -6.27 -2.18 17.03
CA GLU A 57 -5.49 -2.62 18.21
C GLU A 57 -4.21 -3.38 17.82
N TYR A 58 -4.33 -4.33 16.90
CA TYR A 58 -3.22 -5.16 16.40
C TYR A 58 -2.78 -4.78 14.99
N CYS A 59 -3.31 -3.68 14.43
CA CYS A 59 -2.98 -3.26 13.06
C CYS A 59 -1.88 -2.19 13.03
N VAL A 60 -1.98 -1.19 13.90
CA VAL A 60 -1.11 0.00 13.81
C VAL A 60 0.32 -0.35 14.21
N SER A 61 0.50 -0.88 15.42
CA SER A 61 1.81 -1.26 15.95
C SER A 61 2.48 -2.36 15.11
N GLU A 62 1.73 -3.37 14.70
CA GLU A 62 2.28 -4.46 13.89
C GLU A 62 2.79 -4.00 12.53
N LYS A 63 2.15 -3.01 11.89
CA LYS A 63 2.68 -2.42 10.66
C LYS A 63 4.02 -1.74 10.86
N TYR A 64 4.20 -1.02 11.98
CA TYR A 64 5.50 -0.43 12.33
C TYR A 64 6.58 -1.50 12.56
N ILE A 65 6.23 -2.55 13.32
CA ILE A 65 7.16 -3.65 13.61
C ILE A 65 7.53 -4.40 12.32
N TRP A 66 6.55 -4.69 11.47
CA TRP A 66 6.76 -5.36 10.18
C TRP A 66 7.73 -4.57 9.29
N VAL A 67 7.52 -3.25 9.18
CA VAL A 67 8.44 -2.38 8.41
C VAL A 67 9.84 -2.38 9.04
N ALA A 68 9.95 -2.30 10.36
CA ALA A 68 11.24 -2.36 11.03
C ALA A 68 11.97 -3.69 10.76
N GLN A 69 11.25 -4.81 10.78
CA GLN A 69 11.81 -6.15 10.58
C GLN A 69 12.26 -6.41 9.14
N HIS A 70 11.50 -5.94 8.16
CA HIS A 70 11.74 -6.26 6.75
C HIS A 70 12.49 -5.19 5.96
N LEU A 71 12.33 -3.91 6.32
CA LEU A 71 12.89 -2.76 5.60
C LEU A 71 13.87 -1.94 6.47
N GLY A 72 13.87 -2.13 7.79
CA GLY A 72 14.75 -1.43 8.71
C GLY A 72 14.24 -0.06 9.17
N PRO A 73 14.96 0.58 10.12
CA PRO A 73 14.49 1.77 10.83
C PRO A 73 14.31 3.00 9.93
N LYS A 74 15.10 3.14 8.86
CA LYS A 74 14.97 4.25 7.89
C LYS A 74 13.56 4.31 7.27
N PHE A 75 12.92 3.16 7.05
CA PHE A 75 11.56 3.10 6.51
C PHE A 75 10.47 3.30 7.57
N VAL A 76 10.77 3.06 8.85
CA VAL A 76 9.86 3.34 9.95
C VAL A 76 9.56 4.85 10.05
N GLU A 77 10.59 5.69 9.88
CA GLU A 77 10.46 7.15 9.85
C GLU A 77 9.66 7.67 8.64
N ARG A 78 9.41 6.80 7.65
CA ARG A 78 8.75 7.11 6.38
C ARG A 78 7.34 6.51 6.27
N LEU A 79 6.81 6.01 7.38
CA LEU A 79 5.43 5.52 7.47
C LEU A 79 4.44 6.68 7.61
N ILE A 80 3.43 6.68 6.73
CA ILE A 80 2.25 7.55 6.82
C ILE A 80 1.03 6.65 7.01
N LEU A 81 0.47 6.64 8.22
CA LEU A 81 -0.77 5.93 8.52
C LEU A 81 -1.96 6.85 8.35
N THR A 82 -2.79 6.57 7.34
CA THR A 82 -4.00 7.36 7.08
C THR A 82 -5.10 6.51 6.46
N ARG A 83 -6.36 6.78 6.84
CA ARG A 83 -7.55 6.23 6.18
C ARG A 83 -7.91 6.98 4.90
N ASP A 84 -7.38 8.18 4.73
CA ASP A 84 -7.57 9.02 3.56
C ASP A 84 -6.21 9.34 2.95
N LYS A 85 -5.89 8.69 1.83
CA LYS A 85 -4.64 8.93 1.09
C LYS A 85 -4.72 10.13 0.16
N THR A 86 -5.91 10.68 -0.07
CA THR A 86 -6.11 11.81 -0.99
C THR A 86 -5.52 13.11 -0.45
N VAL A 87 -5.39 13.22 0.88
CA VAL A 87 -4.75 14.38 1.55
C VAL A 87 -3.23 14.29 1.59
N VAL A 88 -2.64 13.16 1.21
CA VAL A 88 -1.18 12.98 1.15
C VAL A 88 -0.71 13.42 -0.22
N SER A 89 0.18 14.42 -0.25
CA SER A 89 0.76 14.91 -1.50
C SER A 89 1.98 14.08 -1.91
N ALA A 90 2.02 13.68 -3.17
CA ALA A 90 3.13 12.98 -3.83
C ALA A 90 2.97 13.09 -5.36
N ASP A 91 3.99 12.68 -6.13
CA ASP A 91 3.91 12.56 -7.60
C ASP A 91 3.24 11.25 -8.04
N LEU A 92 3.42 10.18 -7.26
CA LEU A 92 2.95 8.83 -7.55
C LEU A 92 2.37 8.18 -6.29
N LEU A 93 1.33 7.37 -6.50
CA LEU A 93 0.82 6.43 -5.51
C LEU A 93 0.69 5.05 -6.16
N ILE A 94 1.55 4.11 -5.74
CA ILE A 94 1.49 2.70 -6.13
C ILE A 94 0.62 1.96 -5.11
N ASP A 95 -0.55 1.49 -5.52
CA ASP A 95 -1.56 0.92 -4.62
C ASP A 95 -2.45 -0.09 -5.36
N ASP A 96 -2.83 -1.19 -4.72
CA ASP A 96 -3.61 -2.26 -5.32
C ASP A 96 -5.12 -2.01 -5.31
N LYS A 97 -5.60 -1.02 -4.55
CA LYS A 97 -7.00 -0.62 -4.57
C LYS A 97 -7.34 0.02 -5.91
N ASP A 98 -8.37 -0.50 -6.56
CA ASP A 98 -8.82 -0.06 -7.89
C ASP A 98 -9.15 1.44 -7.96
N THR A 99 -9.80 1.98 -6.93
CA THR A 99 -10.23 3.36 -6.87
C THR A 99 -10.01 3.91 -5.45
N ILE A 100 -9.17 4.93 -5.34
CA ILE A 100 -8.87 5.61 -4.08
C ILE A 100 -9.72 6.87 -4.02
N LYS A 101 -10.49 7.01 -2.94
CA LYS A 101 -11.41 8.12 -2.70
C LYS A 101 -11.17 8.67 -1.29
N GLY A 102 -11.44 9.96 -1.13
CA GLY A 102 -11.26 10.69 0.11
C GLY A 102 -11.85 12.09 -0.02
N VAL A 103 -11.42 12.99 0.87
CA VAL A 103 -11.90 14.36 0.92
C VAL A 103 -11.34 15.24 -0.20
N GLU A 104 -10.11 14.99 -0.67
CA GLU A 104 -9.51 15.74 -1.77
C GLU A 104 -9.99 15.16 -3.11
N PRO A 105 -10.78 15.93 -3.90
CA PRO A 105 -11.32 15.44 -5.17
C PRO A 105 -10.26 15.28 -6.26
N ASN A 106 -9.14 16.00 -6.19
CA ASN A 106 -8.05 15.97 -7.16
C ASN A 106 -6.71 15.71 -6.46
N PRO A 107 -6.43 14.46 -6.02
CA PRO A 107 -5.16 14.12 -5.39
C PRO A 107 -3.98 14.48 -6.30
N SER A 108 -2.88 14.95 -5.71
CA SER A 108 -1.71 15.42 -6.49
C SER A 108 -1.01 14.29 -7.25
N TRP A 109 -1.09 13.06 -6.74
CA TRP A 109 -0.39 11.90 -7.27
C TRP A 109 -1.11 11.28 -8.46
N GLU A 110 -0.33 10.72 -9.38
CA GLU A 110 -0.86 9.75 -10.32
C GLU A 110 -0.99 8.38 -9.63
N HIS A 111 -2.17 7.77 -9.74
CA HIS A 111 -2.40 6.40 -9.28
C HIS A 111 -1.83 5.38 -10.26
N ILE A 112 -0.87 4.59 -9.78
CA ILE A 112 -0.37 3.40 -10.46
C ILE A 112 -1.00 2.19 -9.79
N LEU A 113 -1.88 1.48 -10.51
CA LEU A 113 -2.54 0.31 -9.96
C LEU A 113 -1.53 -0.84 -9.85
N PHE A 114 -1.22 -1.27 -8.63
CA PHE A 114 -0.38 -2.45 -8.42
C PHE A 114 -1.23 -3.72 -8.62
N SER A 115 -0.76 -4.68 -9.40
CA SER A 115 -1.53 -5.90 -9.67
C SER A 115 -1.64 -6.80 -8.44
N CYS A 116 -2.86 -7.24 -8.16
CA CYS A 116 -3.18 -8.19 -7.11
C CYS A 116 -4.31 -9.14 -7.56
N CYS A 117 -4.51 -10.24 -6.83
CA CYS A 117 -5.46 -11.30 -7.20
C CYS A 117 -6.89 -10.78 -7.43
N HIS A 118 -7.29 -9.74 -6.70
CA HIS A 118 -8.62 -9.14 -6.75
C HIS A 118 -8.80 -8.08 -7.84
N ASN A 119 -7.73 -7.54 -8.43
CA ASN A 119 -7.80 -6.46 -9.42
C ASN A 119 -7.28 -6.83 -10.82
N LYS A 120 -6.67 -8.01 -10.98
CA LYS A 120 -6.04 -8.47 -12.25
C LYS A 120 -7.00 -8.54 -13.44
N HIS A 121 -8.29 -8.68 -13.19
CA HIS A 121 -9.32 -8.78 -14.23
C HIS A 121 -9.78 -7.40 -14.73
N LEU A 122 -9.40 -6.32 -14.05
CA LEU A 122 -9.81 -4.97 -14.38
C LEU A 122 -9.04 -4.46 -15.59
N LYS A 123 -9.77 -4.09 -16.64
CA LYS A 123 -9.23 -3.39 -17.80
C LYS A 123 -9.10 -1.90 -17.48
N LEU A 124 -7.86 -1.40 -17.50
CA LEU A 124 -7.60 0.03 -17.32
C LEU A 124 -7.84 0.79 -18.60
N GLN A 125 -8.49 1.95 -18.48
CA GLN A 125 -8.63 2.90 -19.56
C GLN A 125 -7.46 3.89 -19.50
N PRO A 126 -6.85 4.26 -20.65
CA PRO A 126 -5.88 5.34 -20.69
C PRO A 126 -6.44 6.63 -20.06
N PRO A 127 -5.62 7.41 -19.32
CA PRO A 127 -4.17 7.30 -19.16
C PRO A 127 -3.72 6.44 -17.97
N ARG A 128 -4.61 5.66 -17.32
CA ARG A 128 -4.25 4.90 -16.11
C ARG A 128 -3.20 3.83 -16.41
N ARG A 129 -2.21 3.71 -15.53
CA ARG A 129 -1.11 2.74 -15.63
C ARG A 129 -1.21 1.66 -14.57
N ARG A 130 -0.54 0.54 -14.83
CA ARG A 130 -0.44 -0.62 -13.95
C ARG A 130 1.02 -1.02 -13.80
N LEU A 131 1.38 -1.47 -12.60
CA LEU A 131 2.63 -2.17 -12.33
C LEU A 131 2.24 -3.63 -12.02
N GLU A 132 2.68 -4.60 -12.84
CA GLU A 132 2.25 -5.99 -12.69
C GLU A 132 2.97 -6.68 -11.53
N SER A 133 4.23 -6.31 -11.31
CA SER A 133 5.05 -6.83 -10.23
C SER A 133 6.21 -5.88 -9.88
N TRP A 134 6.86 -6.09 -8.74
CA TRP A 134 8.11 -5.39 -8.41
C TRP A 134 9.31 -5.89 -9.22
N THR A 135 9.17 -6.98 -9.97
CA THR A 135 10.19 -7.45 -10.93
C THR A 135 10.07 -6.76 -12.29
N ASP A 136 9.02 -5.96 -12.51
CA ASP A 136 8.88 -5.13 -13.71
C ASP A 136 9.71 -3.85 -13.61
N ASP A 137 9.75 -3.08 -14.70
CA ASP A 137 10.46 -1.81 -14.78
C ASP A 137 9.67 -0.65 -14.12
N TRP A 138 9.63 -0.67 -12.79
CA TRP A 138 9.05 0.41 -11.98
C TRP A 138 9.85 1.72 -12.11
N LYS A 139 11.12 1.66 -12.51
CA LYS A 139 11.97 2.85 -12.72
C LYS A 139 11.45 3.70 -13.87
N VAL A 140 11.00 3.10 -14.98
CA VAL A 140 10.38 3.86 -16.08
C VAL A 140 9.16 4.68 -15.62
N ILE A 141 8.41 4.20 -14.63
CA ILE A 141 7.27 4.94 -14.07
C ILE A 141 7.75 6.16 -13.29
N LEU A 142 8.77 6.02 -12.44
CA LEU A 142 9.35 7.15 -11.69
C LEU A 142 9.98 8.18 -12.63
N GLU A 143 10.76 7.71 -13.60
CA GLU A 143 11.49 8.56 -14.54
C GLU A 143 10.53 9.36 -15.43
N SER A 144 9.33 8.84 -15.70
CA SER A 144 8.28 9.59 -16.41
C SER A 144 7.74 10.81 -15.65
N LYS A 145 8.02 10.91 -14.34
CA LYS A 145 7.65 12.05 -13.48
C LYS A 145 8.77 13.03 -13.25
N ARG A 146 10.01 12.67 -13.57
CA ARG A 146 11.13 13.62 -13.48
C ARG A 146 10.89 14.73 -14.51
N SER A 147 10.93 15.96 -14.04
CA SER A 147 10.97 17.11 -14.95
C SER A 147 12.23 16.98 -15.82
N LYS A 148 12.10 17.22 -17.13
CA LYS A 148 13.26 17.37 -18.02
C LYS A 148 14.06 18.60 -17.65
#